data_AF-A0AAX3G1L1-F1
#
_entry.id   AF-A0AAX3G1L1-F1
#
_cell.length_a   1.000
_cell.length_b   1.000
_cell.length_c   1.000
_cell.angle_alpha   90.00
_cell.angle_beta   90.00
_cell.angle_gamma   90.00
#
_symmetry.space_group_name_H-M   'P 1'
#
loop_
_entity.id
_entity.type
_entity.pdbx_description
1 polymer ?
#
loop_
_entity_poly.entity_id
_entity_poly.type
_entity_poly.pdbx_seq_one_letter_code
_entity_poly.pdbx_strand_id
1 'polypeptide(L)'
;MHNVVISGTGLYTPANSISNEELVESFNTYVHQFNADNAQAIERGDVQALTESSAAFIEKASGIKSRFVMDKDGILDPQRMTPRLPERSNDEWSVLCQMAIGAAEQALQRAGKTAADIDGVIVACSNLQRAYPAIAIEVQEALGIAGFGFDMNVACSSATFGIQAACNSVQLGQARAILMVNPEVCTGHLNFRDRDSHFIFGDAATAVIIERADLATSPYQFDIISTKLLTKFSNNIRNNFGFLNRAAEEGIGAPDKLFVQEGRKVFRDVCPMVAELISEHLQENQLNVSDVKRFWLHQANLSMNHLIVRKLLGREATEEEAPVILDTYANTSSAGSVIAFHKNQDDLSSGSLAVLSSFGAGYSIGSVLLRKR
;
A
#
# COMPACT_ATOMS: atom_id res chain seq x y z
N MET A 1 27.28 14.84 -2.60
CA MET A 1 25.98 14.26 -2.23
C MET A 1 26.22 13.26 -1.12
N HIS A 2 25.34 13.22 -0.12
CA HIS A 2 25.44 12.26 0.99
C HIS A 2 25.03 10.86 0.52
N ASN A 3 25.65 9.82 1.08
CA ASN A 3 25.11 8.46 0.97
C ASN A 3 23.87 8.34 1.85
N VAL A 4 22.87 7.59 1.41
CA VAL A 4 21.58 7.48 2.09
C VAL A 4 21.25 6.04 2.41
N VAL A 5 20.74 5.83 3.62
CA VAL A 5 20.28 4.54 4.09
C VAL A 5 18.82 4.60 4.51
N ILE A 6 18.13 3.47 4.42
CA ILE A 6 16.99 3.19 5.28
C ILE A 6 17.53 2.62 6.59
N SER A 7 17.22 3.24 7.72
CA SER A 7 17.75 2.83 9.04
C SER A 7 16.68 2.29 9.98
N GLY A 8 15.41 2.47 9.68
CA GLY A 8 14.32 1.94 10.48
C GLY A 8 13.04 1.80 9.67
N THR A 9 12.25 0.79 10.01
CA THR A 9 10.90 0.63 9.47
C THR A 9 9.93 0.33 10.58
N GLY A 10 8.68 0.71 10.41
CA GLY A 10 7.63 0.44 11.39
C GLY A 10 6.33 0.03 10.72
N LEU A 11 5.49 -0.63 11.50
CA LEU A 11 4.24 -1.22 11.07
C LEU A 11 3.18 -1.04 12.15
N TYR A 12 2.09 -0.39 11.79
CA TYR A 12 0.85 -0.42 12.53
C TYR A 12 -0.14 -1.36 11.85
N THR A 13 -0.67 -2.29 12.62
CA THR A 13 -1.69 -3.26 12.20
C THR A 13 -2.95 -3.04 13.02
N PRO A 14 -4.11 -2.78 12.40
CA PRO A 14 -5.37 -2.68 13.11
C PRO A 14 -5.66 -3.93 13.95
N ALA A 15 -6.36 -3.76 15.08
CA ALA A 15 -6.66 -4.86 15.99
C ALA A 15 -7.67 -5.87 15.41
N ASN A 16 -8.55 -5.42 14.52
CA ASN A 16 -9.58 -6.25 13.93
C ASN A 16 -9.10 -6.91 12.63
N SER A 17 -9.54 -8.14 12.39
CA SER A 17 -9.37 -8.84 11.12
C SER A 17 -10.67 -9.46 10.64
N ILE A 18 -10.79 -9.61 9.33
CA ILE A 18 -11.90 -10.27 8.64
C ILE A 18 -11.33 -11.44 7.82
N SER A 19 -11.79 -12.66 8.07
CA SER A 19 -11.45 -13.82 7.22
C SER A 19 -12.22 -13.77 5.89
N ASN A 20 -11.79 -14.56 4.90
CA ASN A 20 -12.57 -14.69 3.65
C ASN A 20 -13.98 -15.24 3.90
N GLU A 21 -14.13 -16.16 4.85
CA GLU A 21 -15.40 -16.77 5.21
C GLU A 21 -16.37 -15.72 5.76
N GLU A 22 -15.94 -14.91 6.73
CA GLU A 22 -16.76 -13.84 7.32
C GLU A 22 -17.19 -12.82 6.24
N LEU A 23 -16.24 -12.41 5.39
CA LEU A 23 -16.51 -11.45 4.31
C LEU A 23 -17.51 -12.01 3.30
N VAL A 24 -17.36 -13.29 2.92
CA VAL A 24 -18.23 -13.97 1.96
C VAL A 24 -19.61 -14.19 2.54
N GLU A 25 -19.74 -14.54 3.82
CA GLU A 25 -21.03 -14.68 4.49
C GLU A 25 -21.82 -13.37 4.44
N SER A 26 -21.17 -12.26 4.79
CA SER A 26 -21.77 -10.92 4.69
C SER A 26 -22.14 -10.56 3.25
N PHE A 27 -21.22 -10.75 2.30
CA PHE A 27 -21.44 -10.47 0.88
C PHE A 27 -22.62 -11.29 0.31
N ASN A 28 -22.68 -12.59 0.59
CA ASN A 28 -23.71 -13.46 0.06
C ASN A 28 -25.08 -13.15 0.69
N THR A 29 -25.12 -12.76 1.97
CA THR A 29 -26.34 -12.26 2.60
C THR A 29 -26.86 -11.00 1.90
N TYR A 30 -25.97 -10.05 1.58
CA TYR A 30 -26.31 -8.88 0.76
C TYR A 30 -26.83 -9.28 -0.63
N VAL A 31 -26.18 -10.21 -1.32
CA VAL A 31 -26.58 -10.71 -2.64
C VAL A 31 -27.98 -11.34 -2.60
N HIS A 32 -28.26 -12.17 -1.60
CA HIS A 32 -29.56 -12.81 -1.44
C HIS A 32 -30.66 -11.78 -1.20
N GLN A 33 -30.42 -10.82 -0.30
CA GLN A 33 -31.38 -9.75 -0.02
C GLN A 33 -31.64 -8.89 -1.26
N PHE A 34 -30.59 -8.46 -1.96
CA PHE A 34 -30.73 -7.68 -3.19
C PHE A 34 -31.52 -8.43 -4.26
N ASN A 35 -31.19 -9.70 -4.51
CA ASN A 35 -31.87 -10.49 -5.54
C ASN A 35 -33.35 -10.74 -5.17
N ALA A 36 -33.66 -10.94 -3.89
CA ALA A 36 -35.03 -11.07 -3.42
C ALA A 36 -35.83 -9.76 -3.59
N ASP A 37 -35.27 -8.63 -3.16
CA ASP A 37 -35.91 -7.31 -3.26
C ASP A 37 -36.13 -6.86 -4.72
N ASN A 38 -35.27 -7.33 -5.64
CA ASN A 38 -35.31 -6.96 -7.05
C ASN A 38 -35.86 -8.09 -7.95
N ALA A 39 -36.47 -9.14 -7.41
CA ALA A 39 -36.87 -10.34 -8.16
C ALA A 39 -37.68 -10.04 -9.42
N GLN A 40 -38.68 -9.15 -9.33
CA GLN A 40 -39.50 -8.75 -10.48
C GLN A 40 -38.73 -7.94 -11.53
N ALA A 41 -37.80 -7.07 -11.10
CA ALA A 41 -36.98 -6.27 -12.00
C ALA A 41 -35.94 -7.15 -12.72
N ILE A 42 -35.42 -8.16 -12.03
CA ILE A 42 -34.54 -9.19 -12.60
C ILE A 42 -35.28 -10.02 -13.65
N GLU A 43 -36.50 -10.47 -13.37
CA GLU A 43 -37.31 -11.24 -14.33
C GLU A 43 -37.61 -10.45 -15.62
N ARG A 44 -37.83 -9.14 -15.51
CA ARG A 44 -38.02 -8.24 -16.66
C ARG A 44 -36.73 -7.89 -17.41
N GLY A 45 -35.56 -8.16 -16.82
CA GLY A 45 -34.26 -7.78 -17.37
C GLY A 45 -33.85 -6.31 -17.14
N ASP A 46 -34.56 -5.59 -16.27
CA ASP A 46 -34.25 -4.20 -15.90
C ASP A 46 -32.99 -4.12 -15.01
N VAL A 47 -32.77 -5.17 -14.21
CA VAL A 47 -31.68 -5.29 -13.23
C VAL A 47 -30.99 -6.64 -13.42
N GLN A 48 -29.67 -6.67 -13.40
CA GLN A 48 -28.91 -7.91 -13.42
C GLN A 48 -28.90 -8.55 -12.02
N ALA A 49 -29.20 -9.85 -11.94
CA ALA A 49 -29.04 -10.60 -10.71
C ALA A 49 -27.57 -10.60 -10.26
N LEU A 50 -27.34 -10.33 -8.97
CA LEU A 50 -26.02 -10.42 -8.37
C LEU A 50 -25.62 -11.89 -8.19
N THR A 51 -24.32 -12.14 -8.24
CA THR A 51 -23.74 -13.48 -8.10
C THR A 51 -22.98 -13.60 -6.79
N GLU A 52 -23.06 -14.75 -6.17
CA GLU A 52 -22.36 -15.04 -4.91
C GLU A 52 -20.84 -15.06 -5.08
N SER A 53 -20.14 -14.77 -3.98
CA SER A 53 -18.71 -14.97 -3.85
C SER A 53 -18.40 -16.25 -3.05
N SER A 54 -17.14 -16.64 -3.01
CA SER A 54 -16.68 -17.75 -2.18
C SER A 54 -15.23 -17.55 -1.73
N ALA A 55 -14.86 -18.08 -0.56
CA ALA A 55 -13.49 -18.00 -0.06
C ALA A 55 -12.50 -18.66 -1.03
N ALA A 56 -12.88 -19.79 -1.62
CA ALA A 56 -12.10 -20.48 -2.64
C ALA A 56 -11.90 -19.64 -3.92
N PHE A 57 -12.90 -18.86 -4.32
CA PHE A 57 -12.73 -17.91 -5.43
C PHE A 57 -11.72 -16.83 -5.09
N ILE A 58 -11.80 -16.23 -3.90
CA ILE A 58 -10.90 -15.17 -3.43
C ILE A 58 -9.45 -15.66 -3.40
N GLU A 59 -9.21 -16.80 -2.73
CA GLU A 59 -7.87 -17.37 -2.60
C GLU A 59 -7.29 -17.72 -3.97
N LYS A 60 -8.08 -18.34 -4.86
CA LYS A 60 -7.63 -18.66 -6.22
C LYS A 60 -7.34 -17.41 -7.06
N ALA A 61 -8.13 -16.35 -6.90
CA ALA A 61 -7.98 -15.12 -7.69
C ALA A 61 -6.79 -14.27 -7.26
N SER A 62 -6.37 -14.36 -5.98
CA SER A 62 -5.44 -13.39 -5.39
C SER A 62 -4.38 -13.97 -4.46
N GLY A 63 -4.63 -15.10 -3.80
CA GLY A 63 -3.84 -15.62 -2.67
C GLY A 63 -4.22 -15.03 -1.31
N ILE A 64 -5.20 -14.12 -1.25
CA ILE A 64 -5.64 -13.45 -0.01
C ILE A 64 -6.47 -14.43 0.83
N LYS A 65 -6.26 -14.45 2.15
CA LYS A 65 -7.00 -15.30 3.11
C LYS A 65 -7.71 -14.48 4.20
N SER A 66 -7.11 -13.37 4.61
CA SER A 66 -7.70 -12.42 5.54
C SER A 66 -7.22 -10.99 5.27
N ARG A 67 -7.81 -10.03 5.96
CA ARG A 67 -7.36 -8.63 6.00
C ARG A 67 -7.57 -8.04 7.38
N PHE A 68 -6.68 -7.14 7.76
CA PHE A 68 -6.90 -6.25 8.89
C PHE A 68 -7.76 -5.06 8.48
N VAL A 69 -8.62 -4.59 9.38
CA VAL A 69 -9.57 -3.50 9.11
C VAL A 69 -9.67 -2.58 10.31
N MET A 70 -9.91 -1.29 10.07
CA MET A 70 -10.15 -0.33 11.16
C MET A 70 -11.48 -0.57 11.87
N ASP A 71 -12.51 -0.98 11.13
CA ASP A 71 -13.84 -1.29 11.66
C ASP A 71 -14.39 -2.57 11.03
N LYS A 72 -14.66 -3.57 11.86
CA LYS A 72 -15.16 -4.88 11.41
C LYS A 72 -16.68 -4.89 11.28
N ASP A 73 -17.37 -4.34 12.28
CA ASP A 73 -18.83 -4.46 12.40
C ASP A 73 -19.56 -3.76 11.26
N GLY A 74 -19.11 -2.58 10.84
CA GLY A 74 -19.74 -1.86 9.74
C GLY A 74 -19.50 -2.49 8.37
N ILE A 75 -18.33 -3.13 8.18
CA ILE A 75 -18.02 -3.87 6.94
C ILE A 75 -18.89 -5.13 6.84
N LEU A 76 -19.01 -5.90 7.93
CA LEU A 76 -19.72 -7.17 7.92
C LEU A 76 -21.24 -7.05 8.02
N ASP A 77 -21.77 -5.89 8.41
CA ASP A 77 -23.22 -5.61 8.34
C ASP A 77 -23.71 -5.56 6.89
N PRO A 78 -24.52 -6.54 6.41
CA PRO A 78 -24.98 -6.62 5.01
C PRO A 78 -25.87 -5.46 4.58
N GLN A 79 -26.46 -4.73 5.54
CA GLN A 79 -27.25 -3.52 5.25
C GLN A 79 -26.35 -2.30 5.04
N ARG A 80 -25.12 -2.33 5.56
CA ARG A 80 -24.16 -1.22 5.51
C ARG A 80 -23.05 -1.43 4.48
N MET A 81 -22.29 -2.53 4.59
CA MET A 81 -21.17 -2.89 3.69
C MET A 81 -20.12 -1.78 3.55
N THR A 82 -19.77 -1.09 4.64
CA THR A 82 -18.73 -0.04 4.68
C THR A 82 -18.30 0.27 6.12
N PRO A 83 -17.03 0.63 6.40
CA PRO A 83 -16.58 0.94 7.75
C PRO A 83 -17.45 1.97 8.48
N ARG A 84 -17.64 1.80 9.78
CA ARG A 84 -18.24 2.78 10.70
C ARG A 84 -17.12 3.50 11.46
N LEU A 85 -16.59 4.54 10.84
CA LEU A 85 -15.58 5.43 11.43
C LEU A 85 -16.24 6.80 11.70
N PRO A 86 -16.61 7.11 12.96
CA PRO A 86 -17.19 8.40 13.31
C PRO A 86 -16.24 9.56 12.98
N GLU A 87 -16.81 10.71 12.65
CA GLU A 87 -16.05 11.95 12.57
C GLU A 87 -15.42 12.28 13.93
N ARG A 88 -14.21 12.84 13.89
CA ARG A 88 -13.50 13.33 15.07
C ARG A 88 -13.51 14.85 15.08
N SER A 89 -13.44 15.43 16.27
CA SER A 89 -13.25 16.88 16.39
C SER A 89 -11.85 17.29 15.90
N ASN A 90 -11.66 18.58 15.60
CA ASN A 90 -10.36 19.10 15.18
C ASN A 90 -9.30 19.09 16.31
N ASP A 91 -9.72 18.88 17.56
CA ASP A 91 -8.83 18.79 18.73
C ASP A 91 -8.29 17.36 18.94
N GLU A 92 -8.72 16.41 18.11
CA GLU A 92 -8.29 15.02 18.12
C GLU A 92 -7.45 14.69 16.89
N TRP A 93 -6.45 13.82 17.06
CA TRP A 93 -5.71 13.29 15.92
C TRP A 93 -6.63 12.51 14.98
N SER A 94 -6.50 12.79 13.68
CA SER A 94 -7.21 12.11 12.62
C SER A 94 -6.88 10.61 12.57
N VAL A 95 -7.72 9.82 11.89
CA VAL A 95 -7.56 8.36 11.80
C VAL A 95 -6.25 8.02 11.10
N LEU A 96 -5.96 8.68 9.98
CA LEU A 96 -4.71 8.47 9.24
C LEU A 96 -3.49 8.90 10.07
N CYS A 97 -3.58 10.01 10.82
CA CYS A 97 -2.50 10.46 11.69
C CYS A 97 -2.22 9.44 12.82
N GLN A 98 -3.25 8.91 13.49
CA GLN A 98 -3.05 7.92 14.55
C GLN A 98 -2.40 6.63 14.05
N MET A 99 -2.80 6.13 12.88
CA MET A 99 -2.15 4.96 12.28
C MET A 99 -0.69 5.25 11.92
N ALA A 100 -0.41 6.43 11.38
CA ALA A 100 0.94 6.87 11.05
C ALA A 100 1.84 6.99 12.29
N ILE A 101 1.34 7.53 13.40
CA ILE A 101 2.07 7.61 14.68
C ILE A 101 2.45 6.20 15.14
N GLY A 102 1.50 5.26 15.17
CA GLY A 102 1.77 3.89 15.60
C GLY A 102 2.87 3.19 14.79
N ALA A 103 2.94 3.43 13.48
CA ALA A 103 4.03 2.93 12.64
C ALA A 103 5.33 3.73 12.86
N ALA A 104 5.25 5.05 12.97
CA ALA A 104 6.41 5.92 13.12
C ALA A 104 7.19 5.68 14.40
N GLU A 105 6.51 5.44 15.53
CA GLU A 105 7.16 5.13 16.81
C GLU A 105 8.08 3.91 16.69
N GLN A 106 7.61 2.83 16.05
CA GLN A 106 8.43 1.64 15.83
C GLN A 106 9.59 1.91 14.86
N ALA A 107 9.37 2.72 13.82
CA ALA A 107 10.43 3.07 12.86
C ALA A 107 11.54 3.91 13.52
N LEU A 108 11.16 4.91 14.33
CA LEU A 108 12.08 5.73 15.13
C LEU A 108 12.87 4.87 16.12
N GLN A 109 12.18 3.96 16.82
CA GLN A 109 12.81 3.02 17.74
C GLN A 109 13.85 2.14 17.03
N ARG A 110 13.51 1.53 15.89
CA ARG A 110 14.44 0.70 15.10
C ARG A 110 15.60 1.52 14.54
N ALA A 111 15.37 2.78 14.17
CA ALA A 111 16.43 3.67 13.72
C ALA A 111 17.33 4.17 14.85
N GLY A 112 16.89 4.05 16.12
CA GLY A 112 17.56 4.68 17.26
C GLY A 112 17.49 6.20 17.21
N LYS A 113 16.35 6.75 16.75
CA LYS A 113 16.14 8.18 16.53
C LYS A 113 15.02 8.71 17.42
N THR A 114 15.08 10.02 17.64
CA THR A 114 14.06 10.82 18.30
C THR A 114 13.49 11.83 17.32
N ALA A 115 12.41 12.52 17.71
CA ALA A 115 11.82 13.58 16.90
C ALA A 115 12.82 14.70 16.52
N ALA A 116 13.80 14.99 17.39
CA ALA A 116 14.82 16.02 17.16
C ALA A 116 15.84 15.65 16.04
N ASP A 117 15.88 14.37 15.66
CA ASP A 117 16.77 13.86 14.61
C ASP A 117 16.13 13.92 13.22
N ILE A 118 14.81 14.11 13.15
CA ILE A 118 14.03 14.15 11.91
C ILE A 118 13.81 15.60 11.49
N ASP A 119 14.08 15.91 10.22
CA ASP A 119 13.94 17.27 9.67
C ASP A 119 12.71 17.41 8.74
N GLY A 120 12.02 16.30 8.47
CA GLY A 120 10.73 16.37 7.78
C GLY A 120 9.94 15.07 7.73
N VAL A 121 8.65 15.23 7.42
CA VAL A 121 7.66 14.14 7.35
C VAL A 121 7.03 14.10 5.96
N ILE A 122 6.99 12.90 5.36
CA ILE A 122 6.30 12.67 4.09
C ILE A 122 5.18 11.65 4.33
N VAL A 123 3.92 12.06 4.14
CA VAL A 123 2.81 11.11 4.04
C VAL A 123 2.65 10.72 2.58
N ALA A 124 2.95 9.46 2.27
CA ALA A 124 2.92 8.93 0.92
C ALA A 124 1.98 7.72 0.84
N CYS A 125 0.68 7.96 0.64
CA CYS A 125 -0.34 6.90 0.59
C CYS A 125 -1.33 7.09 -0.56
N SER A 126 -2.26 6.15 -0.73
CA SER A 126 -3.16 6.14 -1.87
C SER A 126 -4.38 7.06 -1.76
N ASN A 127 -4.76 7.44 -0.54
CA ASN A 127 -5.79 8.43 -0.28
C ASN A 127 -5.48 9.23 0.99
N LEU A 128 -5.75 10.53 0.94
CA LEU A 128 -5.59 11.44 2.08
C LEU A 128 -6.95 11.67 2.74
N GLN A 129 -6.98 11.78 4.08
CA GLN A 129 -8.23 12.00 4.81
C GLN A 129 -8.87 13.36 4.51
N ARG A 130 -8.03 14.35 4.14
CA ARG A 130 -8.43 15.72 3.83
C ARG A 130 -7.43 16.35 2.87
N ALA A 131 -7.80 17.48 2.28
CA ALA A 131 -6.92 18.24 1.39
C ALA A 131 -5.95 19.16 2.17
N TYR A 132 -6.44 19.81 3.23
CA TYR A 132 -5.65 20.68 4.09
C TYR A 132 -6.31 20.80 5.48
N PRO A 133 -5.53 21.09 6.55
CA PRO A 133 -4.06 21.05 6.58
C PRO A 133 -3.53 19.65 6.25
N ALA A 134 -2.28 19.54 5.78
CA ALA A 134 -1.73 18.25 5.35
C ALA A 134 -1.74 17.21 6.50
N ILE A 135 -1.90 15.93 6.17
CA ILE A 135 -1.77 14.83 7.15
C ILE A 135 -0.34 14.79 7.70
N ALA A 136 0.66 15.05 6.84
CA ALA A 136 2.06 15.04 7.25
C ALA A 136 2.39 16.09 8.30
N ILE A 137 1.75 17.27 8.23
CA ILE A 137 1.93 18.35 9.22
C ILE A 137 1.27 17.96 10.55
N GLU A 138 0.14 17.24 10.51
CA GLU A 138 -0.49 16.72 11.72
C GLU A 138 0.37 15.62 12.39
N VAL A 139 0.92 14.69 11.60
CA VAL A 139 1.86 13.66 12.09
C VAL A 139 3.13 14.30 12.66
N GLN A 140 3.64 15.34 11.98
CA GLN A 140 4.79 16.11 12.43
C GLN A 140 4.53 16.72 13.82
N GLU A 141 3.42 17.43 13.99
CA GLU A 141 3.02 18.03 15.28
C GLU A 141 2.85 16.95 16.36
N ALA A 142 2.12 15.88 16.05
CA ALA A 142 1.82 14.83 17.02
C ALA A 142 3.06 14.08 17.54
N LEU A 143 4.12 13.99 16.72
CA LEU A 143 5.40 13.37 17.11
C LEU A 143 6.41 14.38 17.67
N GLY A 144 6.10 15.69 17.66
CA GLY A 144 7.02 16.75 18.08
C GLY A 144 8.22 16.93 17.14
N ILE A 145 8.05 16.63 15.85
CA ILE A 145 9.10 16.77 14.82
C ILE A 145 9.15 18.23 14.34
N ALA A 146 10.35 18.81 14.29
CA ALA A 146 10.55 20.13 13.68
C ALA A 146 10.87 20.01 12.18
N GLY A 147 10.85 21.14 11.46
CA GLY A 147 11.15 21.17 10.03
C GLY A 147 9.90 21.23 9.17
N PHE A 148 9.79 20.39 8.14
CA PHE A 148 8.71 20.48 7.14
C PHE A 148 7.89 19.18 6.99
N GLY A 149 6.66 19.30 6.53
CA GLY A 149 5.80 18.16 6.24
C GLY A 149 4.99 18.36 4.96
N PHE A 150 4.85 17.32 4.14
CA PHE A 150 3.95 17.36 2.99
C PHE A 150 3.32 15.99 2.67
N ASP A 151 2.16 16.05 2.03
CA ASP A 151 1.44 14.88 1.54
C ASP A 151 1.76 14.65 0.05
N MET A 152 1.88 13.39 -0.36
CA MET A 152 2.01 13.00 -1.76
C MET A 152 1.20 11.74 -2.06
N ASN A 153 0.70 11.64 -3.30
CA ASN A 153 -0.14 10.52 -3.73
C ASN A 153 0.19 10.11 -5.17
N VAL A 154 0.63 8.86 -5.32
CA VAL A 154 0.69 8.13 -6.60
C VAL A 154 0.15 6.70 -6.40
N ALA A 155 -0.94 6.61 -5.61
CA ALA A 155 -1.63 5.38 -5.28
C ALA A 155 -0.68 4.27 -4.79
N CYS A 156 -0.69 3.12 -5.44
CA CYS A 156 0.02 1.89 -5.05
C CYS A 156 1.54 2.06 -4.99
N SER A 157 2.12 3.06 -5.66
CA SER A 157 3.58 3.29 -5.67
C SER A 157 4.03 4.43 -4.77
N SER A 158 3.14 4.96 -3.91
CA SER A 158 3.47 6.12 -3.08
C SER A 158 4.66 5.89 -2.16
N ALA A 159 4.85 4.69 -1.62
CA ALA A 159 5.99 4.37 -0.77
C ALA A 159 7.34 4.44 -1.51
N THR A 160 7.46 3.88 -2.71
CA THR A 160 8.74 3.93 -3.46
C THR A 160 9.03 5.33 -4.00
N PHE A 161 8.00 6.07 -4.43
CA PHE A 161 8.13 7.46 -4.82
C PHE A 161 8.50 8.35 -3.62
N GLY A 162 7.92 8.08 -2.45
CA GLY A 162 8.26 8.74 -1.19
C GLY A 162 9.68 8.45 -0.73
N ILE A 163 10.16 7.20 -0.88
CA ILE A 163 11.56 6.84 -0.64
C ILE A 163 12.48 7.64 -1.56
N GLN A 164 12.17 7.80 -2.85
CA GLN A 164 12.98 8.64 -3.74
C GLN A 164 12.95 10.12 -3.33
N ALA A 165 11.78 10.67 -2.99
CA ALA A 165 11.66 12.06 -2.56
C ALA A 165 12.45 12.34 -1.26
N ALA A 166 12.36 11.42 -0.30
CA ALA A 166 13.16 11.45 0.94
C ALA A 166 14.66 11.33 0.64
N CYS A 167 15.03 10.38 -0.23
CA CYS A 167 16.42 10.16 -0.63
C CYS A 167 17.02 11.42 -1.27
N ASN A 168 16.31 12.07 -2.20
CA ASN A 168 16.76 13.33 -2.80
C ASN A 168 16.98 14.43 -1.75
N SER A 169 16.04 14.59 -0.81
CA SER A 169 16.13 15.59 0.26
C SER A 169 17.37 15.36 1.13
N VAL A 170 17.68 14.10 1.45
CA VAL A 170 18.82 13.71 2.27
C VAL A 170 20.15 13.80 1.48
N GLN A 171 20.19 13.30 0.24
CA GLN A 171 21.37 13.31 -0.62
C GLN A 171 21.87 14.73 -0.91
N LEU A 172 20.94 15.68 -1.07
CA LEU A 172 21.21 17.09 -1.35
C LEU A 172 21.46 17.92 -0.07
N GLY A 173 21.31 17.33 1.11
CA GLY A 173 21.58 17.98 2.39
C GLY A 173 20.46 18.91 2.88
N GLN A 174 19.24 18.80 2.34
CA GLN A 174 18.07 19.53 2.85
C GLN A 174 17.58 18.99 4.19
N ALA A 175 17.81 17.70 4.45
CA ALA A 175 17.46 17.01 5.68
C ALA A 175 18.56 16.02 6.09
N ARG A 176 18.74 15.82 7.39
CA ARG A 176 19.59 14.77 7.97
C ARG A 176 18.86 13.43 7.94
N ALA A 177 17.58 13.44 8.28
CA ALA A 177 16.68 12.31 8.23
C ALA A 177 15.25 12.76 7.89
N ILE A 178 14.52 11.89 7.19
CA ILE A 178 13.12 12.03 6.84
C ILE A 178 12.35 10.83 7.38
N LEU A 179 11.22 11.11 8.01
CA LEU A 179 10.20 10.11 8.32
C LEU A 179 9.21 10.05 7.15
N MET A 180 9.18 8.93 6.43
CA MET A 180 8.11 8.64 5.47
C MET A 180 7.08 7.72 6.13
N VAL A 181 5.79 8.03 6.01
CA VAL A 181 4.68 7.19 6.47
C VAL A 181 3.69 6.89 5.35
N ASN A 182 3.09 5.70 5.38
CA ASN A 182 2.14 5.21 4.38
C ASN A 182 0.85 4.71 5.07
N PRO A 183 0.04 5.58 5.70
CA PRO A 183 -1.22 5.18 6.31
C PRO A 183 -2.27 4.87 5.24
N GLU A 184 -2.80 3.65 5.25
CA GLU A 184 -3.74 3.14 4.25
C GLU A 184 -4.99 2.61 4.94
N VAL A 185 -6.10 3.36 4.82
CA VAL A 185 -7.45 2.91 5.16
C VAL A 185 -8.18 2.58 3.86
N CYS A 186 -7.70 1.53 3.20
CA CYS A 186 -8.20 1.16 1.88
C CYS A 186 -9.67 0.71 1.92
N THR A 187 -10.13 0.19 3.06
CA THR A 187 -11.53 -0.20 3.27
C THR A 187 -12.49 0.99 3.14
N GLY A 188 -12.02 2.23 3.38
CA GLY A 188 -12.84 3.44 3.26
C GLY A 188 -13.23 3.80 1.83
N HIS A 189 -12.50 3.29 0.83
CA HIS A 189 -12.77 3.54 -0.60
C HIS A 189 -12.99 2.26 -1.39
N LEU A 190 -13.18 1.12 -0.73
CA LEU A 190 -13.50 -0.15 -1.36
C LEU A 190 -15.02 -0.29 -1.56
N ASN A 191 -15.42 -0.83 -2.70
CA ASN A 191 -16.80 -1.24 -2.91
C ASN A 191 -17.00 -2.68 -2.41
N PHE A 192 -17.43 -2.83 -1.17
CA PHE A 192 -17.73 -4.16 -0.61
C PHE A 192 -18.93 -4.85 -1.28
N ARG A 193 -19.72 -4.13 -2.10
CA ARG A 193 -20.82 -4.71 -2.88
C ARG A 193 -20.40 -5.18 -4.27
N ASP A 194 -19.13 -4.97 -4.65
CA ASP A 194 -18.60 -5.45 -5.93
C ASP A 194 -17.88 -6.80 -5.77
N ARG A 195 -18.44 -7.84 -6.42
CA ARG A 195 -17.92 -9.21 -6.31
C ARG A 195 -16.46 -9.35 -6.74
N ASP A 196 -16.04 -8.55 -7.71
CA ASP A 196 -14.72 -8.67 -8.32
C ASP A 196 -13.62 -7.92 -7.54
N SER A 197 -14.00 -7.06 -6.58
CA SER A 197 -13.04 -6.27 -5.79
C SER A 197 -13.22 -6.28 -4.27
N HIS A 198 -14.37 -6.69 -3.72
CA HIS A 198 -14.68 -6.58 -2.28
C HIS A 198 -13.65 -7.22 -1.34
N PHE A 199 -12.87 -8.19 -1.83
CA PHE A 199 -11.86 -8.93 -1.07
C PHE A 199 -10.44 -8.37 -1.19
N ILE A 200 -10.21 -7.39 -2.09
CA ILE A 200 -8.88 -6.99 -2.53
C ILE A 200 -8.11 -6.27 -1.43
N PHE A 201 -8.74 -5.33 -0.71
CA PHE A 201 -8.00 -4.43 0.17
C PHE A 201 -8.11 -4.75 1.66
N GLY A 202 -7.08 -4.33 2.40
CA GLY A 202 -7.03 -4.25 3.85
C GLY A 202 -6.42 -2.93 4.31
N ASP A 203 -6.42 -2.71 5.62
CA ASP A 203 -5.93 -1.51 6.26
C ASP A 203 -4.60 -1.77 7.00
N ALA A 204 -3.65 -0.84 6.89
CA ALA A 204 -2.39 -0.86 7.62
C ALA A 204 -1.71 0.51 7.53
N ALA A 205 -0.68 0.75 8.35
CA ALA A 205 0.25 1.83 8.09
C ALA A 205 1.69 1.35 8.24
N THR A 206 2.57 1.83 7.35
CA THR A 206 4.00 1.63 7.47
C THR A 206 4.73 2.94 7.66
N ALA A 207 5.93 2.87 8.22
CA ALA A 207 6.85 3.99 8.34
C ALA A 207 8.27 3.56 7.95
N VAL A 208 9.05 4.49 7.42
CA VAL A 208 10.44 4.30 7.01
C VAL A 208 11.24 5.53 7.42
N ILE A 209 12.37 5.31 8.10
CA ILE A 209 13.37 6.35 8.35
C ILE A 209 14.42 6.29 7.25
N ILE A 210 14.55 7.37 6.51
CA ILE A 210 15.56 7.57 5.47
C ILE A 210 16.51 8.63 5.96
N GLU A 211 17.79 8.30 6.12
CA GLU A 211 18.77 9.22 6.71
C GLU A 211 20.15 9.13 6.05
N ARG A 212 20.99 10.11 6.36
CA ARG A 212 22.38 10.12 5.93
C ARG A 212 23.13 8.93 6.53
N ALA A 213 23.83 8.18 5.68
CA ALA A 213 24.59 6.99 6.08
C ALA A 213 25.68 7.30 7.12
N ASP A 214 26.26 8.51 7.11
CA ASP A 214 27.29 8.91 8.06
C ASP A 214 26.75 9.29 9.46
N LEU A 215 25.42 9.38 9.61
CA LEU A 215 24.74 9.65 10.88
C LEU A 215 23.95 8.44 11.41
N ALA A 216 23.85 7.37 10.61
CA ALA A 216 23.05 6.20 10.92
C ALA A 216 23.80 5.23 11.85
N THR A 217 23.15 4.84 12.95
CA THR A 217 23.72 3.94 13.97
C THR A 217 22.91 2.64 14.14
N SER A 218 21.79 2.50 13.43
CA SER A 218 20.89 1.36 13.56
C SER A 218 21.51 0.03 13.09
N PRO A 219 21.15 -1.13 13.68
CA PRO A 219 21.48 -2.43 13.09
C PRO A 219 20.62 -2.81 11.86
N TYR A 220 19.56 -2.05 11.56
CA TYR A 220 18.61 -2.34 10.48
C TYR A 220 18.95 -1.62 9.16
N GLN A 221 20.20 -1.21 8.96
CA GLN A 221 20.57 -0.36 7.84
C GLN A 221 20.56 -1.07 6.48
N PHE A 222 20.01 -0.39 5.47
CA PHE A 222 20.14 -0.72 4.05
C PHE A 222 20.60 0.51 3.28
N ASP A 223 21.70 0.40 2.53
CA ASP A 223 22.07 1.40 1.54
C ASP A 223 21.01 1.47 0.45
N ILE A 224 20.54 2.68 0.14
CA ILE A 224 19.75 2.94 -1.06
C ILE A 224 20.73 3.09 -2.21
N ILE A 225 20.91 2.03 -3.00
CA ILE A 225 21.84 2.03 -4.15
C ILE A 225 21.29 2.96 -5.24
N SER A 226 20.01 2.77 -5.59
CA SER A 226 19.35 3.55 -6.63
C SER A 226 17.83 3.41 -6.55
N THR A 227 17.12 4.39 -7.10
CA THR A 227 15.66 4.44 -7.21
C THR A 227 15.27 4.72 -8.66
N LYS A 228 14.32 3.96 -9.20
CA LYS A 228 13.78 4.14 -10.56
C LYS A 228 12.26 4.10 -10.54
N LEU A 229 11.64 5.10 -11.18
CA LEU A 229 10.18 5.27 -11.20
C LEU A 229 9.67 5.33 -12.62
N LEU A 230 8.45 4.83 -12.82
CA LEU A 230 7.72 4.89 -14.08
C LEU A 230 6.25 5.19 -13.79
N THR A 231 5.66 6.07 -14.60
CA THR A 231 4.20 6.21 -14.68
C THR A 231 3.74 6.09 -16.12
N LYS A 232 2.55 5.52 -16.31
CA LYS A 232 1.91 5.38 -17.63
C LYS A 232 0.42 5.41 -17.46
N PHE A 233 -0.23 6.48 -17.93
CA PHE A 233 -1.67 6.68 -17.73
C PHE A 233 -2.51 5.45 -18.11
N SER A 234 -3.43 5.06 -17.22
CA SER A 234 -4.40 3.98 -17.44
C SER A 234 -5.66 4.21 -16.62
N ASN A 235 -6.83 3.94 -17.24
CA ASN A 235 -8.11 3.94 -16.54
C ASN A 235 -8.46 2.56 -15.93
N ASN A 236 -7.61 1.54 -16.11
CA ASN A 236 -7.92 0.18 -15.66
C ASN A 236 -7.94 0.04 -14.13
N ILE A 237 -7.49 1.05 -13.38
CA ILE A 237 -7.70 1.19 -11.94
C ILE A 237 -8.04 2.65 -11.68
N ARG A 238 -9.23 2.95 -11.16
CA ARG A 238 -9.70 4.32 -10.99
C ARG A 238 -10.71 4.44 -9.85
N ASN A 239 -10.70 5.61 -9.21
CA ASN A 239 -11.75 6.09 -8.33
C ASN A 239 -12.00 7.58 -8.68
N ASN A 240 -13.25 7.97 -8.91
CA ASN A 240 -13.66 9.33 -9.30
C ASN A 240 -14.12 10.19 -8.11
N PHE A 241 -14.00 9.72 -6.87
CA PHE A 241 -14.28 10.51 -5.70
C PHE A 241 -13.32 11.70 -5.59
N GLY A 242 -13.88 12.88 -5.32
CA GLY A 242 -13.10 14.11 -5.14
C GLY A 242 -13.97 15.34 -4.93
N PHE A 243 -13.33 16.44 -4.57
CA PHE A 243 -14.02 17.67 -4.16
C PHE A 243 -14.93 18.29 -5.23
N LEU A 244 -14.70 18.01 -6.52
CA LEU A 244 -15.55 18.48 -7.62
C LEU A 244 -16.87 17.71 -7.74
N ASN A 245 -17.03 16.55 -7.07
CA ASN A 245 -18.31 15.83 -7.11
C ASN A 245 -19.46 16.65 -6.51
N ARG A 246 -19.18 17.56 -5.58
CA ARG A 246 -20.19 18.49 -5.04
C ARG A 246 -20.79 19.42 -6.11
N ALA A 247 -20.14 19.54 -7.27
CA ALA A 247 -20.57 20.37 -8.40
C ALA A 247 -21.12 19.55 -9.58
N ALA A 248 -21.23 18.22 -9.42
CA ALA A 248 -21.79 17.28 -10.39
C ALA A 248 -22.78 16.38 -9.64
N GLU A 249 -23.95 16.94 -9.31
CA GLU A 249 -24.97 16.31 -8.46
C GLU A 249 -25.41 14.95 -9.00
N GLU A 250 -25.42 14.77 -10.32
CA GLU A 250 -25.76 13.52 -11.00
C GLU A 250 -24.84 12.34 -10.65
N GLY A 251 -23.63 12.61 -10.15
CA GLY A 251 -22.63 11.60 -9.81
C GLY A 251 -22.52 11.28 -8.32
N ILE A 252 -23.28 11.94 -7.45
CA ILE A 252 -23.20 11.73 -5.99
C ILE A 252 -23.65 10.31 -5.65
N GLY A 253 -22.80 9.58 -4.92
CA GLY A 253 -23.08 8.20 -4.50
C GLY A 253 -22.95 7.14 -5.60
N ALA A 254 -22.53 7.51 -6.82
CA ALA A 254 -22.33 6.56 -7.90
C ALA A 254 -21.19 5.56 -7.58
N PRO A 255 -21.26 4.30 -8.07
CA PRO A 255 -20.24 3.28 -7.77
C PRO A 255 -18.82 3.63 -8.22
N ASP A 256 -18.66 4.51 -9.22
CA ASP A 256 -17.36 4.99 -9.70
C ASP A 256 -16.67 5.94 -8.71
N LYS A 257 -17.33 6.32 -7.60
CA LYS A 257 -16.76 7.04 -6.45
C LYS A 257 -16.07 6.12 -5.45
N LEU A 258 -15.97 4.84 -5.77
CA LEU A 258 -15.19 3.84 -5.05
C LEU A 258 -14.14 3.24 -5.99
N PHE A 259 -13.36 2.30 -5.48
CA PHE A 259 -12.39 1.56 -6.28
C PHE A 259 -13.06 0.79 -7.41
N VAL A 260 -12.60 1.04 -8.65
CA VAL A 260 -13.00 0.30 -9.85
C VAL A 260 -11.73 -0.23 -10.53
N GLN A 261 -11.76 -1.50 -10.93
CA GLN A 261 -10.61 -2.13 -11.59
C GLN A 261 -11.01 -3.11 -12.69
N GLU A 262 -10.24 -3.10 -13.78
CA GLU A 262 -10.23 -4.12 -14.82
C GLU A 262 -9.06 -5.11 -14.62
N GLY A 263 -9.19 -6.03 -13.65
CA GLY A 263 -8.06 -6.82 -13.12
C GLY A 263 -7.31 -7.63 -14.18
N ARG A 264 -8.00 -8.18 -15.18
CA ARG A 264 -7.37 -8.93 -16.29
C ARG A 264 -6.47 -8.05 -17.16
N LYS A 265 -6.88 -6.81 -17.45
CA LYS A 265 -6.06 -5.86 -18.21
C LYS A 265 -4.85 -5.42 -17.38
N VAL A 266 -5.06 -5.17 -16.09
CA VAL A 266 -3.98 -4.84 -15.14
C VAL A 266 -2.92 -5.95 -15.11
N PHE A 267 -3.33 -7.21 -14.94
CA PHE A 267 -2.41 -8.34 -14.93
C PHE A 267 -1.56 -8.42 -16.21
N ARG A 268 -2.22 -8.32 -17.37
CA ARG A 268 -1.56 -8.42 -18.69
C ARG A 268 -0.57 -7.27 -18.93
N ASP A 269 -0.95 -6.06 -18.55
CA ASP A 269 -0.16 -4.86 -18.87
C ASP A 269 0.97 -4.62 -17.86
N VAL A 270 0.70 -4.78 -16.55
CA VAL A 270 1.61 -4.37 -15.48
C VAL A 270 2.73 -5.39 -15.25
N CYS A 271 2.44 -6.70 -15.26
CA CYS A 271 3.46 -7.72 -14.96
C CYS A 271 4.70 -7.65 -15.87
N PRO A 272 4.57 -7.53 -17.21
CA PRO A 272 5.73 -7.35 -18.08
C PRO A 272 6.49 -6.04 -17.81
N MET A 273 5.77 -4.93 -17.62
CA MET A 273 6.38 -3.62 -17.36
C MET A 273 7.20 -3.60 -16.06
N VAL A 274 6.74 -4.28 -15.00
CA VAL A 274 7.48 -4.38 -13.73
C VAL A 274 8.76 -5.18 -13.90
N ALA A 275 8.67 -6.35 -14.56
CA ALA A 275 9.84 -7.19 -14.78
C ALA A 275 10.89 -6.48 -15.64
N GLU A 276 10.46 -5.78 -16.70
CA GLU A 276 11.33 -4.96 -17.55
C GLU A 276 11.99 -3.83 -16.76
N LEU A 277 11.22 -3.03 -16.01
CA LEU A 277 11.76 -1.93 -15.21
C LEU A 277 12.80 -2.41 -14.19
N ILE A 278 12.54 -3.52 -13.48
CA ILE A 278 13.50 -4.07 -12.51
C ILE A 278 14.75 -4.59 -13.22
N SER A 279 14.61 -5.26 -14.36
CA SER A 279 15.74 -5.79 -15.12
C SER A 279 16.65 -4.68 -15.63
N GLU A 280 16.07 -3.64 -16.23
CA GLU A 280 16.79 -2.45 -16.66
C GLU A 280 17.45 -1.73 -15.48
N HIS A 281 16.73 -1.57 -14.37
CA HIS A 281 17.25 -0.88 -13.20
C HIS A 281 18.47 -1.60 -12.62
N LEU A 282 18.45 -2.93 -12.54
CA LEU A 282 19.60 -3.74 -12.12
C LEU A 282 20.76 -3.59 -13.11
N GLN A 283 20.49 -3.64 -14.42
CA GLN A 283 21.50 -3.51 -15.47
C GLN A 283 22.19 -2.13 -15.47
N GLU A 284 21.43 -1.05 -15.33
CA GLU A 284 21.95 0.33 -15.22
C GLU A 284 22.91 0.50 -14.03
N ASN A 285 22.69 -0.28 -12.97
CA ASN A 285 23.53 -0.30 -11.77
C ASN A 285 24.58 -1.42 -11.78
N GLN A 286 24.74 -2.13 -12.90
CA GLN A 286 25.73 -3.21 -13.08
C GLN A 286 25.55 -4.36 -12.06
N LEU A 287 24.31 -4.68 -11.72
CA LEU A 287 23.93 -5.75 -10.79
C LEU A 287 23.26 -6.89 -11.54
N ASN A 288 23.59 -8.13 -11.20
CA ASN A 288 22.91 -9.29 -11.78
C ASN A 288 21.67 -9.64 -10.97
N VAL A 289 20.59 -10.00 -11.67
CA VAL A 289 19.35 -10.45 -11.03
C VAL A 289 19.54 -11.71 -10.16
N SER A 290 20.50 -12.58 -10.52
CA SER A 290 20.85 -13.77 -9.75
C SER A 290 21.49 -13.46 -8.39
N ASP A 291 22.00 -12.25 -8.21
CA ASP A 291 22.63 -11.82 -6.96
C ASP A 291 21.60 -11.24 -5.96
N VAL A 292 20.38 -10.97 -6.43
CA VAL A 292 19.28 -10.46 -5.60
C VAL A 292 18.79 -11.55 -4.65
N LYS A 293 18.94 -11.33 -3.35
CA LYS A 293 18.51 -12.24 -2.27
C LYS A 293 17.05 -12.08 -1.88
N ARG A 294 16.47 -10.90 -2.13
CA ARG A 294 15.06 -10.64 -1.84
C ARG A 294 14.39 -9.71 -2.83
N PHE A 295 13.14 -10.04 -3.16
CA PHE A 295 12.19 -9.22 -3.88
C PHE A 295 10.99 -8.92 -2.98
N TRP A 296 10.99 -7.76 -2.32
CA TRP A 296 9.81 -7.24 -1.63
C TRP A 296 8.91 -6.54 -2.65
N LEU A 297 8.14 -7.35 -3.38
CA LEU A 297 7.20 -6.87 -4.39
C LEU A 297 5.91 -6.33 -3.76
N HIS A 298 5.12 -5.64 -4.57
CA HIS A 298 3.77 -5.20 -4.22
C HIS A 298 2.91 -6.38 -3.78
N GLN A 299 2.01 -6.15 -2.82
CA GLN A 299 1.31 -7.22 -2.11
C GLN A 299 -0.19 -7.17 -2.41
N ALA A 300 -0.57 -7.37 -3.68
CA ALA A 300 -1.96 -7.32 -4.12
C ALA A 300 -2.46 -8.64 -4.73
N ASN A 301 -1.58 -9.35 -5.44
CA ASN A 301 -1.94 -10.58 -6.13
C ASN A 301 -0.73 -11.52 -6.23
N LEU A 302 -0.86 -12.71 -5.64
CA LEU A 302 0.19 -13.71 -5.59
C LEU A 302 0.61 -14.20 -6.99
N SER A 303 -0.35 -14.39 -7.90
CA SER A 303 -0.06 -14.82 -9.28
C SER A 303 0.73 -13.77 -10.07
N MET A 304 0.49 -12.47 -9.81
CA MET A 304 1.29 -11.40 -10.40
C MET A 304 2.74 -11.46 -9.89
N ASN A 305 2.93 -11.63 -8.58
CA ASN A 305 4.26 -11.73 -7.97
C ASN A 305 5.04 -12.92 -8.54
N HIS A 306 4.42 -14.11 -8.61
CA HIS A 306 5.05 -15.28 -9.21
C HIS A 306 5.45 -15.04 -10.67
N LEU A 307 4.57 -14.44 -11.49
CA LEU A 307 4.88 -14.16 -12.89
C LEU A 307 6.05 -13.18 -13.06
N ILE A 308 6.07 -12.11 -12.26
CA ILE A 308 7.14 -11.10 -12.29
C ILE A 308 8.48 -11.75 -11.92
N VAL A 309 8.53 -12.46 -10.79
CA VAL A 309 9.77 -13.08 -10.33
C VAL A 309 10.23 -14.20 -11.26
N ARG A 310 9.32 -14.99 -11.82
CA ARG A 310 9.65 -15.98 -12.86
C ARG A 310 10.29 -15.34 -14.09
N LYS A 311 9.79 -14.19 -14.53
CA LYS A 311 10.39 -13.42 -15.63
C LYS A 311 11.79 -12.90 -15.30
N LEU A 312 12.03 -12.53 -14.04
CA LEU A 312 13.31 -12.02 -13.57
C LEU A 312 14.36 -13.13 -13.38
N LEU A 313 13.99 -14.23 -12.72
CA LEU A 313 14.91 -15.31 -12.35
C LEU A 313 14.98 -16.44 -13.39
N GLY A 314 14.02 -16.52 -14.31
CA GLY A 314 13.87 -17.66 -15.22
C GLY A 314 13.35 -18.94 -14.54
N ARG A 315 12.95 -18.87 -13.26
CA ARG A 315 12.42 -19.97 -12.44
C ARG A 315 11.47 -19.44 -11.36
N GLU A 316 10.76 -20.34 -10.69
CA GLU A 316 10.03 -19.97 -9.47
C GLU A 316 11.01 -19.47 -8.40
N ALA A 317 10.60 -18.41 -7.69
CA ALA A 317 11.24 -18.01 -6.46
C ALA A 317 10.76 -18.88 -5.30
N THR A 318 11.64 -19.05 -4.31
CA THR A 318 11.22 -19.56 -3.00
C THR A 318 10.41 -18.50 -2.25
N GLU A 319 9.67 -18.91 -1.21
CA GLU A 319 8.97 -17.97 -0.33
C GLU A 319 9.93 -17.01 0.37
N GLU A 320 11.17 -17.45 0.63
CA GLU A 320 12.22 -16.58 1.14
C GLU A 320 12.59 -15.51 0.11
N GLU A 321 12.87 -15.88 -1.15
CA GLU A 321 13.27 -14.92 -2.19
C GLU A 321 12.19 -13.88 -2.50
N ALA A 322 10.91 -14.24 -2.43
CA ALA A 322 9.79 -13.35 -2.71
C ALA A 322 8.67 -13.52 -1.66
N PRO A 323 8.84 -12.92 -0.47
CA PRO A 323 7.93 -13.13 0.66
C PRO A 323 6.54 -12.58 0.38
N VAL A 324 5.54 -13.27 0.94
CA VAL A 324 4.12 -12.99 0.77
C VAL A 324 3.54 -12.59 2.12
N ILE A 325 2.83 -11.45 2.15
CA ILE A 325 2.08 -10.99 3.32
C ILE A 325 0.61 -10.69 2.98
N LEU A 326 0.25 -10.66 1.69
CA LEU A 326 -1.12 -10.39 1.22
C LEU A 326 -2.12 -11.46 1.66
N ASP A 327 -1.65 -12.65 2.02
CA ASP A 327 -2.48 -13.70 2.59
C ASP A 327 -3.13 -13.25 3.92
N THR A 328 -2.42 -12.41 4.68
CA THR A 328 -2.85 -11.90 5.99
C THR A 328 -3.34 -10.45 5.94
N TYR A 329 -2.77 -9.62 5.06
CA TYR A 329 -3.05 -8.19 4.98
C TYR A 329 -3.99 -7.80 3.83
N ALA A 330 -4.28 -8.72 2.91
CA ALA A 330 -4.78 -8.38 1.58
C ALA A 330 -3.91 -7.30 0.91
N ASN A 331 -4.46 -6.55 -0.04
CA ASN A 331 -3.79 -5.41 -0.64
C ASN A 331 -3.85 -4.19 0.30
N THR A 332 -2.70 -3.71 0.74
CA THR A 332 -2.58 -2.47 1.54
C THR A 332 -1.99 -1.33 0.70
N SER A 333 -2.19 -1.38 -0.62
CA SER A 333 -1.78 -0.34 -1.57
C SER A 333 -0.30 0.04 -1.39
N SER A 334 0.02 1.30 -1.07
CA SER A 334 1.41 1.75 -0.97
C SER A 334 2.21 1.06 0.12
N ALA A 335 1.56 0.64 1.22
CA ALA A 335 2.22 0.02 2.36
C ALA A 335 2.69 -1.41 2.09
N GLY A 336 2.05 -2.15 1.17
CA GLY A 336 2.23 -3.60 1.04
C GLY A 336 3.67 -4.06 0.85
N SER A 337 4.42 -3.42 -0.06
CA SER A 337 5.85 -3.74 -0.27
C SER A 337 6.72 -3.40 0.95
N VAL A 338 6.34 -2.37 1.71
CA VAL A 338 7.04 -1.97 2.95
C VAL A 338 6.70 -2.91 4.10
N ILE A 339 5.48 -3.46 4.18
CA ILE A 339 5.13 -4.51 5.15
C ILE A 339 5.98 -5.76 4.89
N ALA A 340 6.09 -6.18 3.62
CA ALA A 340 6.91 -7.31 3.23
C ALA A 340 8.39 -7.08 3.62
N PHE A 341 8.91 -5.88 3.37
CA PHE A 341 10.25 -5.47 3.77
C PHE A 341 10.43 -5.45 5.30
N HIS A 342 9.52 -4.84 6.04
CA HIS A 342 9.59 -4.72 7.49
C HIS A 342 9.65 -6.10 8.18
N LYS A 343 8.84 -7.05 7.71
CA LYS A 343 8.70 -8.38 8.32
C LYS A 343 9.75 -9.40 7.88
N ASN A 344 10.43 -9.19 6.74
CA ASN A 344 11.30 -10.20 6.12
C ASN A 344 12.67 -9.61 5.72
N GLN A 345 13.28 -8.85 6.64
CA GLN A 345 14.61 -8.25 6.44
C GLN A 345 15.68 -8.72 7.42
N ASP A 346 15.28 -9.27 8.57
CA ASP A 346 16.19 -9.53 9.68
C ASP A 346 17.07 -10.78 9.45
N ASP A 347 16.65 -11.68 8.56
CA ASP A 347 17.39 -12.88 8.15
C ASP A 347 18.49 -12.61 7.11
N LEU A 348 18.53 -11.42 6.51
CA LEU A 348 19.52 -11.07 5.50
C LEU A 348 20.89 -10.75 6.11
N SER A 349 21.94 -11.38 5.60
CA SER A 349 23.32 -11.05 5.95
C SER A 349 23.77 -9.71 5.35
N SER A 350 24.72 -9.05 6.01
CA SER A 350 25.41 -7.87 5.46
C SER A 350 25.96 -8.15 4.05
N GLY A 351 25.82 -7.17 3.15
CA GLY A 351 26.14 -7.27 1.74
C GLY A 351 25.02 -7.85 0.85
N SER A 352 23.95 -8.40 1.44
CA SER A 352 22.82 -8.94 0.66
C SER A 352 22.15 -7.86 -0.18
N LEU A 353 21.99 -8.14 -1.47
CA LEU A 353 21.26 -7.29 -2.42
C LEU A 353 19.76 -7.62 -2.36
N ALA A 354 18.92 -6.60 -2.40
CA ALA A 354 17.47 -6.74 -2.42
C ALA A 354 16.81 -5.69 -3.32
N VAL A 355 15.58 -5.98 -3.75
CA VAL A 355 14.72 -5.09 -4.52
C VAL A 355 13.43 -4.89 -3.75
N LEU A 356 13.11 -3.63 -3.42
CA LEU A 356 11.78 -3.23 -2.98
C LEU A 356 11.06 -2.62 -4.19
N SER A 357 9.92 -3.18 -4.58
CA SER A 357 9.20 -2.72 -5.76
C SER A 357 7.70 -2.65 -5.53
N SER A 358 7.11 -1.53 -5.90
CA SER A 358 5.67 -1.28 -5.83
C SER A 358 5.11 -1.04 -7.22
N PHE A 359 3.87 -1.45 -7.48
CA PHE A 359 3.22 -1.24 -8.78
C PHE A 359 1.70 -1.29 -8.65
N GLY A 360 0.99 -0.54 -9.49
CA GLY A 360 -0.47 -0.55 -9.48
C GLY A 360 -1.08 0.65 -10.18
N ALA A 361 -2.04 1.31 -9.54
CA ALA A 361 -2.84 2.39 -10.13
C ALA A 361 -1.98 3.58 -10.62
N GLY A 362 -2.43 4.21 -11.70
CA GLY A 362 -1.73 5.28 -12.42
C GLY A 362 -1.67 5.05 -13.94
N TYR A 363 -1.13 3.94 -14.46
CA TYR A 363 -0.26 2.98 -13.79
C TYR A 363 0.99 3.65 -13.20
N SER A 364 1.47 3.11 -12.10
CA SER A 364 2.72 3.52 -11.46
C SER A 364 3.55 2.29 -11.12
N ILE A 365 4.87 2.41 -11.23
CA ILE A 365 5.84 1.40 -10.83
C ILE A 365 7.03 2.14 -10.19
N GLY A 366 7.49 1.67 -9.04
CA GLY A 366 8.75 2.15 -8.45
C GLY A 366 9.60 0.97 -8.00
N SER A 367 10.91 1.09 -8.22
CA SER A 367 11.92 0.09 -7.88
C SER A 367 13.03 0.74 -7.07
N VAL A 368 13.36 0.17 -5.92
CA VAL A 368 14.43 0.61 -5.01
C VAL A 368 15.42 -0.54 -4.84
N LEU A 369 16.66 -0.31 -5.25
CA LEU A 369 17.75 -1.27 -5.05
C LEU A 369 18.39 -1.02 -3.69
N LEU A 370 18.45 -2.06 -2.87
CA LEU A 370 18.88 -2.00 -1.49
C LEU A 370 20.05 -2.94 -1.24
N ARG A 371 21.02 -2.53 -0.42
CA ARG A 371 22.07 -3.43 0.09
C ARG A 371 22.09 -3.42 1.61
N LYS A 372 21.97 -4.59 2.23
CA LYS A 372 22.08 -4.72 3.70
C LYS A 372 23.48 -4.30 4.15
N ARG A 373 23.58 -3.45 5.18
CA ARG A 373 24.85 -3.08 5.81
C ARG A 373 25.21 -3.99 6.97
#